data_AF-A0A3C1A9G3-F1
#
_entry.id   AF-A0A3C1A9G3-F1
#
_cell.length_a   1.000
_cell.length_b   1.000
_cell.length_c   1.000
_cell.angle_alpha   90.00
_cell.angle_beta   90.00
_cell.angle_gamma   90.00
#
_symmetry.space_group_name_H-M   'P 1'
#
loop_
_entity.id
_entity.type
_entity.pdbx_description
1 polymer ?
#
loop_
_entity_poly.entity_id
_entity_poly.type
_entity_poly.pdbx_seq_one_letter_code
_entity_poly.pdbx_strand_id
1 'polypeptide(L)'
;MITNFTQLVDKVKTVTPQTIAVVAAEGHATLGAIHRAISTGFAKAILFGNQLIIESLLAHYEIPDHSYTIIHQPNEQIAVSEAVTMVNQGKADILMKGIIGTDIF
;
A
#
# COMPACT_ATOMS: atom_id res chain seq x y z
N MET A 1 -5.44 1.19 -27.61
CA MET A 1 -5.67 -0.10 -26.93
C MET A 1 -4.35 -0.49 -26.26
N ILE A 2 -4.35 -0.85 -24.98
CA ILE A 2 -3.13 -1.30 -24.27
C ILE A 2 -2.90 -2.78 -24.64
N THR A 3 -1.70 -3.13 -25.12
CA THR A 3 -1.40 -4.50 -25.59
C THR A 3 -0.33 -5.20 -24.76
N ASN A 4 0.33 -4.50 -23.84
CA ASN A 4 1.32 -5.08 -22.94
C ASN A 4 1.39 -4.33 -21.59
N PHE A 5 2.03 -4.97 -20.62
CA PHE A 5 2.15 -4.46 -19.25
C PHE A 5 2.89 -3.12 -19.17
N THR A 6 3.92 -2.92 -20.01
CA THR A 6 4.68 -1.66 -20.05
C THR A 6 3.79 -0.48 -20.43
N GLN A 7 2.98 -0.64 -21.48
CA GLN A 7 2.02 0.38 -21.91
C GLN A 7 0.97 0.70 -20.85
N LEU A 8 0.56 -0.29 -20.04
CA LEU A 8 -0.34 -0.07 -18.91
C LEU A 8 0.34 0.81 -17.85
N VAL A 9 1.57 0.47 -17.46
CA VAL A 9 2.33 1.22 -16.46
C VAL A 9 2.55 2.66 -16.91
N ASP A 10 2.93 2.89 -18.17
CA ASP A 10 3.18 4.25 -18.68
C ASP A 10 1.92 5.11 -18.75
N LYS A 11 0.76 4.51 -19.01
CA LYS A 11 -0.53 5.22 -18.97
C LYS A 11 -0.83 5.70 -17.54
N VAL A 12 -0.62 4.85 -16.54
CA VAL A 12 -0.96 5.14 -15.13
C VAL A 12 -0.02 6.20 -14.52
N LYS A 13 1.24 6.30 -14.98
CA LYS A 13 2.18 7.37 -14.57
C LYS A 13 1.71 8.79 -14.89
N THR A 14 0.82 8.97 -15.87
CA THR A 14 0.29 10.30 -16.26
C THR A 14 -0.89 10.76 -15.41
N VAL A 15 -1.34 9.92 -14.48
CA VAL A 15 -2.51 10.16 -13.63
C VAL A 15 -2.04 10.58 -12.24
N THR A 16 -2.85 11.35 -11.51
CA THR A 16 -2.57 11.70 -10.12
C THR A 16 -2.29 10.45 -9.29
N PRO A 17 -1.21 10.43 -8.48
CA PRO A 17 -0.85 9.26 -7.69
C PRO A 17 -2.00 8.86 -6.76
N GLN A 18 -2.39 7.59 -6.80
CA GLN A 18 -3.46 7.09 -5.93
C GLN A 18 -2.90 6.63 -4.58
N THR A 19 -3.66 6.84 -3.52
CA THR A 19 -3.30 6.44 -2.16
C THR A 19 -3.87 5.05 -1.85
N ILE A 20 -2.98 4.10 -1.58
CA ILE A 20 -3.33 2.69 -1.33
C ILE A 20 -3.27 2.42 0.17
N ALA A 21 -4.40 2.08 0.78
CA ALA A 21 -4.47 1.57 2.14
C ALA A 21 -4.19 0.05 2.14
N VAL A 22 -3.06 -0.36 2.71
CA VAL A 22 -2.59 -1.75 2.74
C VAL A 22 -2.73 -2.32 4.15
N VAL A 23 -3.54 -3.34 4.30
CA VAL A 23 -3.74 -4.03 5.58
C VAL A 23 -2.75 -5.19 5.73
N ALA A 24 -2.18 -5.39 6.93
CA ALA A 24 -1.13 -6.38 7.18
C ALA A 24 0.05 -6.25 6.21
N ALA A 25 0.66 -5.06 6.22
CA ALA A 25 1.72 -4.68 5.29
C ALA A 25 3.07 -5.39 5.54
N GLU A 26 3.20 -6.22 6.56
CA GLU A 26 4.44 -6.86 7.04
C GLU A 26 5.04 -7.93 6.10
N GLY A 27 4.57 -7.98 4.84
CA GLY A 27 5.05 -8.93 3.84
C GLY A 27 6.12 -8.35 2.93
N HIS A 28 7.21 -9.08 2.72
CA HIS A 28 8.27 -8.70 1.78
C HIS A 28 7.74 -8.47 0.36
N ALA A 29 6.88 -9.37 -0.12
CA ALA A 29 6.26 -9.24 -1.45
C ALA A 29 5.33 -8.01 -1.51
N THR A 30 4.58 -7.76 -0.44
CA THR A 30 3.68 -6.60 -0.30
C THR A 30 4.45 -5.29 -0.35
N LEU A 31 5.46 -5.14 0.50
CA LEU A 31 6.28 -3.92 0.55
C LEU A 31 7.13 -3.74 -0.70
N GLY A 32 7.61 -4.81 -1.33
CA GLY A 32 8.30 -4.74 -2.63
C GLY A 32 7.37 -4.23 -3.74
N ALA A 33 6.10 -4.63 -3.74
CA ALA A 33 5.10 -4.12 -4.67
C ALA A 33 4.79 -2.64 -4.42
N ILE A 34 4.63 -2.24 -3.16
CA ILE A 34 4.40 -0.84 -2.76
C ILE A 34 5.60 0.04 -3.11
N HIS A 35 6.82 -0.41 -2.82
CA HIS A 35 8.04 0.27 -3.22
C HIS A 35 8.05 0.52 -4.73
N ARG A 36 7.78 -0.51 -5.54
CA ARG A 36 7.73 -0.35 -7.00
C ARG A 36 6.65 0.64 -7.44
N ALA A 37 5.48 0.63 -6.80
CA ALA A 37 4.39 1.54 -7.11
C ALA A 37 4.73 3.00 -6.78
N ILE A 38 5.36 3.23 -5.62
CA ILE A 38 5.86 4.54 -5.20
C ILE A 38 6.99 5.02 -6.12
N SER A 39 8.00 4.19 -6.37
CA SER A 39 9.19 4.55 -7.17
C SER A 39 8.89 4.79 -8.65
N THR A 40 7.77 4.28 -9.15
CA THR A 40 7.27 4.59 -10.50
C THR A 40 6.38 5.82 -10.55
N GLY A 41 6.10 6.44 -9.39
CA GLY A 41 5.40 7.72 -9.28
C GLY A 41 3.88 7.64 -9.38
N PHE A 42 3.29 6.45 -9.37
CA PHE A 42 1.84 6.31 -9.54
C PHE A 42 1.05 6.07 -8.25
N ALA A 43 1.72 5.82 -7.12
CA ALA A 43 1.03 5.57 -5.86
C ALA A 43 1.70 6.19 -4.64
N LYS A 44 0.88 6.42 -3.60
CA LYS A 44 1.28 6.60 -2.21
C LYS A 44 0.68 5.46 -1.38
N ALA A 45 1.19 5.22 -0.18
CA ALA A 45 0.70 4.11 0.64
C ALA A 45 0.35 4.53 2.07
N ILE A 46 -0.66 3.86 2.64
CA ILE A 46 -0.97 3.87 4.07
C ILE A 46 -0.87 2.43 4.52
N LEU A 47 0.11 2.12 5.37
CA LEU A 47 0.50 0.76 5.73
C LEU A 47 0.01 0.47 7.15
N PHE A 48 -0.90 -0.48 7.29
CA PHE A 48 -1.41 -0.92 8.59
C PHE A 48 -0.68 -2.20 9.04
N GLY A 49 -0.27 -2.23 10.30
CA GLY A 49 0.32 -3.40 10.94
C GLY A 49 1.23 -3.05 12.12
N ASN A 50 2.17 -3.92 12.42
CA ASN A 50 3.24 -3.72 13.38
C ASN A 50 4.26 -2.73 12.81
N GLN A 51 4.34 -1.55 13.43
CA GLN A 51 5.17 -0.46 12.96
C GLN A 51 6.65 -0.87 12.90
N LEU A 52 7.17 -1.57 13.92
CA LEU A 52 8.57 -1.96 13.98
C LEU A 52 8.94 -2.95 12.86
N ILE A 53 8.04 -3.89 12.55
CA ILE A 53 8.26 -4.86 11.47
C ILE A 53 8.23 -4.13 10.12
N ILE A 54 7.22 -3.27 9.90
CA ILE A 54 7.10 -2.52 8.65
C ILE A 54 8.32 -1.61 8.45
N GLU A 55 8.73 -0.84 9.46
CA GLU A 55 9.92 0.01 9.40
C GLU A 55 11.20 -0.79 9.11
N SER A 56 11.39 -1.92 9.78
CA SER A 56 12.55 -2.81 9.55
C SER A 56 12.58 -3.34 8.11
N LEU A 57 11.43 -3.76 7.58
CA LEU A 57 11.34 -4.22 6.20
C LEU A 57 11.54 -3.09 5.20
N LEU A 58 11.01 -1.90 5.50
CA LEU A 58 11.18 -0.71 4.68
C LEU A 58 12.60 -0.18 4.69
N ALA A 59 13.38 -0.39 5.75
CA ALA A 59 14.79 0.04 5.81
C ALA A 59 15.65 -0.56 4.68
N HIS A 60 15.20 -1.66 4.07
CA HIS A 60 15.86 -2.28 2.92
C HIS A 60 15.51 -1.62 1.58
N TYR A 61 14.53 -0.72 1.56
CA TYR A 61 14.04 -0.02 0.38
C TYR A 61 14.26 1.48 0.54
N GLU A 62 14.85 2.13 -0.47
CA GLU A 62 15.05 3.58 -0.48
C GLU A 62 13.73 4.31 -0.85
N ILE A 63 12.72 4.20 0.02
CA ILE A 63 11.41 4.84 -0.18
C ILE A 63 11.44 6.26 0.41
N PRO A 64 10.99 7.30 -0.33
CA PRO A 64 10.88 8.63 0.25
C PRO A 64 9.86 8.68 1.40
N ASP A 65 10.23 9.28 2.53
CA ASP A 65 9.42 9.37 3.76
C ASP A 65 8.01 9.96 3.55
N HIS A 66 7.83 10.79 2.52
CA HIS A 66 6.56 11.47 2.22
C HIS A 66 5.63 10.63 1.34
N SER A 67 6.08 9.45 0.91
CA SER A 67 5.35 8.57 -0.01
C SER A 67 4.51 7.52 0.71
N TYR A 68 4.72 7.34 2.01
CA TYR A 68 3.96 6.40 2.81
C TYR A 68 3.69 6.90 4.22
N THR A 69 2.62 6.39 4.83
CA THR A 69 2.30 6.57 6.24
C THR A 69 2.15 5.20 6.89
N ILE A 70 2.71 4.99 8.08
CA ILE A 70 2.52 3.76 8.85
C ILE A 70 1.48 4.02 9.95
N ILE A 71 0.48 3.16 10.04
CA ILE A 71 -0.50 3.13 11.13
C ILE A 71 -0.25 1.86 11.94
N HIS A 72 0.15 2.03 13.19
CA HIS A 72 0.36 0.90 14.08
C HIS A 72 -0.98 0.28 14.48
N GLN A 73 -1.35 -0.82 13.83
CA GLN A 73 -2.56 -1.58 14.13
C GLN A 73 -2.29 -3.08 13.89
N PRO A 74 -1.76 -3.80 14.88
CA PRO A 74 -1.42 -5.22 14.74
C PRO A 74 -2.65 -6.14 14.73
N ASN A 75 -3.84 -5.65 15.11
CA ASN A 75 -5.07 -6.41 14.99
C ASN A 75 -5.63 -6.26 13.57
N GLU A 76 -5.59 -7.34 12.80
CA GLU A 76 -6.00 -7.35 11.39
C GLU A 76 -7.46 -6.92 11.18
N GLN A 77 -8.40 -7.34 12.03
CA GLN A 77 -9.82 -6.96 11.89
C GLN A 77 -10.03 -5.46 12.09
N ILE A 78 -9.35 -4.89 13.10
CA ILE A 78 -9.41 -3.44 13.35
C ILE A 78 -8.73 -2.69 12.21
N ALA A 79 -7.57 -3.18 11.74
CA ALA A 79 -6.85 -2.60 10.61
C ALA A 79 -7.69 -2.60 9.32
N VAL A 80 -8.43 -3.68 9.03
CA VAL A 80 -9.37 -3.73 7.90
C VAL A 80 -10.46 -2.67 8.06
N SER A 81 -11.10 -2.59 9.23
CA SER A 81 -12.17 -1.63 9.49
C SER A 81 -11.71 -0.17 9.36
N GLU A 82 -10.53 0.14 9.89
CA GLU A 82 -9.91 1.47 9.76
C GLU A 82 -9.57 1.79 8.30
N ALA A 83 -8.95 0.85 7.58
CA ALA A 83 -8.60 1.03 6.17
C ALA A 83 -9.84 1.23 5.28
N VAL A 84 -10.90 0.45 5.50
CA VAL A 84 -12.20 0.63 4.81
C VAL A 84 -12.79 2.01 5.13
N THR A 85 -12.74 2.43 6.39
CA THR A 85 -13.22 3.75 6.81
C THR A 85 -12.44 4.87 6.12
N MET A 86 -11.11 4.74 5.99
CA MET A 86 -10.29 5.73 5.29
C MET A 86 -10.61 5.81 3.79
N VAL A 87 -10.87 4.69 3.14
CA VAL A 87 -11.30 4.65 1.73
C VAL A 87 -12.67 5.33 1.58
N ASN A 88 -13.64 4.99 2.45
CA ASN A 88 -14.96 5.60 2.45
C ASN A 88 -14.93 7.12 2.72
N GLN A 89 -13.94 7.60 3.48
CA GLN A 89 -13.73 9.03 3.76
C GLN A 89 -12.92 9.75 2.67
N GLY A 90 -12.49 9.07 1.61
CA GLY A 90 -11.63 9.65 0.56
C GLY A 90 -10.20 9.97 1.01
N LYS A 91 -9.76 9.42 2.15
CA LYS A 91 -8.37 9.54 2.64
C LYS A 91 -7.44 8.51 1.99
N ALA A 92 -8.01 7.46 1.41
CA ALA A 92 -7.35 6.50 0.54
C ALA A 92 -8.25 6.24 -0.68
N ASP A 93 -7.65 5.93 -1.81
CA ASP A 93 -8.36 5.64 -3.06
C ASP A 93 -8.62 4.14 -3.23
N ILE A 94 -7.71 3.30 -2.70
CA ILE A 94 -7.70 1.86 -2.92
C ILE A 94 -7.48 1.15 -1.59
N LEU A 95 -8.24 0.07 -1.34
CA LEU A 95 -7.97 -0.90 -0.28
C LEU A 95 -7.18 -2.10 -0.86
N MET A 96 -6.09 -2.50 -0.21
CA MET A 96 -5.26 -3.63 -0.59
C MET A 96 -5.03 -4.57 0.60
N LYS A 97 -5.17 -5.87 0.34
CA LYS A 97 -4.78 -6.93 1.27
C LYS A 97 -3.29 -7.22 1.16
N GLY A 98 -2.57 -7.19 2.28
CA GLY A 98 -1.22 -7.72 2.43
C GLY A 98 -1.21 -9.20 2.78
N ILE A 99 -0.44 -9.61 3.79
CA ILE A 99 -0.43 -11.00 4.28
C ILE A 99 -1.58 -11.18 5.27
N ILE A 100 -2.81 -11.30 4.76
CA ILE A 100 -3.98 -11.69 5.55
C ILE A 100 -4.58 -12.96 4.97
N GLY A 101 -4.92 -13.91 5.85
CA GLY A 101 -5.69 -15.11 5.51
C GLY A 101 -6.96 -14.74 4.76
N THR A 102 -7.35 -15.54 3.77
CA THR A 102 -8.52 -15.25 2.91
C THR A 102 -9.85 -15.22 3.68
N ASP A 103 -9.84 -15.62 4.95
CA ASP A 103 -11.02 -15.80 5.80
C ASP A 103 -11.42 -14.53 6.60
N ILE A 104 -10.66 -13.44 6.48
CA ILE A 104 -10.80 -12.22 7.30
C ILE A 104 -11.41 -11.04 6.49
N PHE A 105 -11.63 -11.22 5.19
CA PHE A 105 -12.22 -10.23 4.28
C PHE A 105 -13.67 -10.54 3.93
#